data_AF-A0A840NSU1-F1
#
_entry.id   AF-A0A840NSU1-F1
#
_cell.length_a   1.000
_cell.length_b   1.000
_cell.length_c   1.000
_cell.angle_alpha   90.00
_cell.angle_beta   90.00
_cell.angle_gamma   90.00
#
_symmetry.space_group_name_H-M   'P 1'
#
loop_
_entity.id
_entity.type
_entity.pdbx_description
1 polymer ?
#
loop_
_entity_poly.entity_id
_entity_poly.type
_entity_poly.pdbx_seq_one_letter_code
_entity_poly.pdbx_strand_id
1 'polypeptide(L)'
;MGNRIFSGGVWEERYGYARAVVAGPWVIVSGCTSTIDGEVRHVGDVRKQALTAFGIALDAVERAGLTRDDVVRTRYYVVDPSHYDEVGAAHAQLFRHVRPVCTGVQVAGLIDPRMLVEIEVEAYRRDEQVPAPRGLPEEPQGEGVR
;
A
#
# COMPACT_ATOMS: atom_id res chain seq x y z
N MET A 1 -6.35 -6.20 -23.43
CA MET A 1 -6.76 -6.19 -22.00
C MET A 1 -5.68 -6.73 -21.04
N GLY A 2 -4.47 -7.12 -21.48
CA GLY A 2 -3.47 -7.79 -20.62
C GLY A 2 -2.66 -6.93 -19.64
N ASN A 3 -3.10 -5.71 -19.31
CA ASN A 3 -2.39 -4.81 -18.39
C ASN A 3 -3.17 -4.54 -17.09
N ARG A 4 -4.21 -5.34 -16.81
CA ARG A 4 -5.06 -5.24 -15.61
C ARG A 4 -4.91 -6.51 -14.79
N ILE A 5 -4.82 -6.34 -13.48
CA ILE A 5 -4.73 -7.42 -12.50
C ILE A 5 -5.99 -7.37 -11.66
N PHE A 6 -6.65 -8.52 -11.50
CA PHE A 6 -7.87 -8.65 -10.71
C PHE A 6 -7.61 -9.56 -9.50
N SER A 7 -8.15 -9.19 -8.34
CA SER A 7 -8.10 -10.03 -7.13
C SER A 7 -9.27 -11.01 -7.03
N GLY A 8 -10.34 -10.81 -7.82
CA GLY A 8 -11.60 -11.56 -7.68
C GLY A 8 -12.48 -11.04 -6.54
N GLY A 9 -12.19 -9.82 -6.05
CA GLY A 9 -12.97 -9.20 -4.99
C GLY A 9 -14.37 -8.81 -5.48
N VAL A 10 -15.37 -8.99 -4.62
CA VAL A 10 -16.79 -8.71 -4.92
C VAL A 10 -17.05 -7.31 -5.49
N TRP A 11 -16.23 -6.34 -5.09
CA TRP A 11 -16.35 -4.95 -5.52
C TRP A 11 -15.78 -4.68 -6.92
N GLU A 12 -14.79 -5.45 -7.38
CA GLU A 12 -14.15 -5.24 -8.70
C GLU A 12 -15.16 -5.42 -9.83
N GLU A 13 -15.92 -6.51 -9.78
CA GLU A 13 -16.97 -6.79 -10.76
C GLU A 13 -18.18 -5.87 -10.57
N ARG A 14 -18.59 -5.62 -9.31
CA ARG A 14 -19.76 -4.79 -9.00
C ARG A 14 -19.59 -3.33 -9.41
N TYR A 15 -18.39 -2.76 -9.26
CA TYR A 15 -18.12 -1.34 -9.50
C TYR A 15 -17.26 -1.06 -10.73
N GLY A 16 -16.72 -2.10 -11.38
CA GLY A 16 -16.02 -1.95 -12.65
C GLY A 16 -14.60 -1.38 -12.50
N TYR A 17 -13.82 -1.86 -11.53
CA TYR A 17 -12.41 -1.51 -11.38
C TYR A 17 -11.53 -2.78 -11.32
N ALA A 18 -10.23 -2.61 -11.56
CA ALA A 18 -9.23 -3.67 -11.44
C ALA A 18 -8.41 -3.44 -10.17
N ARG A 19 -7.98 -4.50 -9.47
CA ARG A 19 -7.08 -4.40 -8.32
C ARG A 19 -5.82 -3.60 -8.64
N ALA A 20 -5.23 -3.79 -9.82
CA ALA A 20 -4.13 -2.96 -10.29
C ALA A 20 -4.12 -2.80 -11.82
N VAL A 21 -3.46 -1.74 -12.27
CA VAL A 21 -3.17 -1.49 -13.70
C VAL A 21 -1.68 -1.28 -13.90
N VAL A 22 -1.10 -2.01 -14.86
CA VAL A 22 0.24 -1.78 -15.37
C VAL A 22 0.14 -0.70 -16.46
N ALA A 23 0.66 0.49 -16.16
CA ALA A 23 0.63 1.68 -17.00
C ALA A 23 2.06 2.11 -17.37
N GLY A 24 2.66 1.40 -18.33
CA GLY A 24 4.07 1.57 -18.67
C GLY A 24 4.98 1.11 -17.51
N PRO A 25 5.86 1.97 -16.95
CA PRO A 25 6.68 1.63 -15.81
C PRO A 25 5.91 1.64 -14.47
N TRP A 26 4.69 2.18 -14.44
CA TRP A 26 3.88 2.27 -13.24
C TRP A 26 3.03 1.04 -13.01
N VAL A 27 2.91 0.63 -11.75
CA VAL A 27 1.88 -0.28 -11.26
C VAL A 27 1.04 0.49 -10.26
N ILE A 28 -0.19 0.80 -10.64
CA ILE A 28 -1.13 1.60 -9.86
C ILE A 28 -2.14 0.64 -9.25
N VAL A 29 -2.16 0.56 -7.92
CA VAL A 29 -3.03 -0.37 -7.18
C VAL A 29 -4.23 0.41 -6.62
N SER A 30 -5.42 -0.13 -6.80
CA SER A 30 -6.64 0.42 -6.19
C SER A 30 -6.61 0.30 -4.67
N GLY A 31 -7.43 1.12 -4.01
CA GLY A 31 -7.66 1.04 -2.57
C GLY A 31 -7.95 -0.39 -2.09
N CYS A 32 -7.17 -0.83 -1.11
CA CYS A 32 -7.24 -2.14 -0.49
C CYS A 32 -7.73 -1.99 0.95
N THR A 33 -8.70 -2.82 1.32
CA THR A 33 -9.16 -2.96 2.70
C THR A 33 -8.94 -4.39 3.15
N SER A 34 -9.15 -4.66 4.44
CA SER A 34 -9.06 -6.01 5.02
C SER A 34 -10.27 -6.88 4.62
N THR A 35 -10.50 -7.06 3.32
CA THR A 35 -11.60 -7.86 2.77
C THR A 35 -11.03 -9.08 2.06
N ILE A 36 -11.35 -10.28 2.58
CA ILE A 36 -10.92 -11.55 2.00
C ILE A 36 -12.18 -12.40 1.81
N ASP A 37 -12.38 -12.89 0.59
CA ASP A 37 -13.56 -13.68 0.18
C ASP A 37 -14.88 -12.95 0.46
N GLY A 38 -14.90 -11.63 0.26
CA GLY A 38 -16.08 -10.79 0.47
C GLY A 38 -16.35 -10.40 1.93
N GLU A 39 -15.56 -10.89 2.88
CA GLU A 39 -15.76 -10.62 4.31
C GLU A 39 -14.67 -9.70 4.88
N VAL A 40 -15.10 -8.76 5.73
CA VAL A 40 -14.18 -7.90 6.48
C VAL A 40 -13.50 -8.72 7.57
N ARG A 41 -12.19 -8.89 7.46
CA ARG A 41 -11.34 -9.59 8.43
C ARG A 41 -10.81 -8.61 9.47
N HIS A 42 -10.54 -9.13 10.68
CA HIS A 42 -9.96 -8.35 11.78
C HIS A 42 -10.82 -7.16 12.23
N VAL A 43 -12.14 -7.36 12.32
CA VAL A 43 -13.06 -6.31 12.82
C VAL A 43 -12.60 -5.81 14.19
N GLY A 44 -12.42 -4.49 14.30
CA GLY A 44 -11.96 -3.85 15.54
C GLY A 44 -10.45 -3.82 15.77
N ASP A 45 -9.63 -4.42 14.90
CA ASP A 45 -8.17 -4.45 15.02
C ASP A 45 -7.52 -3.74 13.83
N VAL A 46 -7.27 -2.43 13.99
CA VAL A 46 -6.85 -1.59 12.87
C VAL A 46 -5.45 -1.94 12.37
N ARG A 47 -4.51 -2.31 13.25
CA ARG A 47 -3.19 -2.79 12.84
C ARG A 47 -3.28 -4.03 11.95
N LYS A 48 -4.07 -5.05 12.34
CA LYS A 48 -4.23 -6.25 11.49
C LYS A 48 -4.96 -5.92 10.20
N GLN A 49 -5.98 -5.05 10.22
CA GLN A 49 -6.62 -4.62 8.98
C GLN A 49 -5.64 -3.91 8.03
N ALA A 50 -4.76 -3.06 8.55
CA ALA A 50 -3.74 -2.39 7.76
C ALA A 50 -2.76 -3.40 7.14
N LEU A 51 -2.26 -4.35 7.93
CA LEU A 51 -1.35 -5.40 7.42
C LEU A 51 -2.01 -6.25 6.32
N THR A 52 -3.28 -6.62 6.49
CA THR A 52 -4.03 -7.34 5.46
C THR A 52 -4.22 -6.51 4.19
N ALA A 53 -4.60 -5.24 4.34
CA ALA A 53 -4.77 -4.33 3.21
C ALA A 53 -3.47 -4.10 2.44
N PHE A 54 -2.35 -3.88 3.13
CA PHE A 54 -1.02 -3.81 2.50
C PHE A 54 -0.66 -5.13 1.80
N GLY A 55 -0.95 -6.28 2.42
CA GLY A 55 -0.68 -7.59 1.81
C GLY A 55 -1.41 -7.77 0.48
N ILE A 56 -2.69 -7.41 0.42
CA ILE A 56 -3.49 -7.44 -0.82
C ILE A 56 -2.90 -6.48 -1.88
N ALA A 57 -2.47 -5.29 -1.46
CA ALA A 57 -1.87 -4.33 -2.38
C ALA A 57 -0.54 -4.83 -2.93
N LEU A 58 0.30 -5.42 -2.08
CA LEU A 58 1.61 -5.97 -2.45
C LEU A 58 1.49 -7.22 -3.32
N ASP A 59 0.51 -8.10 -3.10
CA ASP A 59 0.21 -9.22 -4.01
C ASP A 59 -0.05 -8.72 -5.44
N ALA A 60 -0.79 -7.62 -5.57
CA ALA A 60 -1.05 -7.01 -6.88
C ALA A 60 0.23 -6.46 -7.54
N VAL A 61 1.14 -5.89 -6.75
CA VAL A 61 2.47 -5.44 -7.21
C VAL A 61 3.32 -6.63 -7.66
N GLU A 62 3.34 -7.70 -6.88
CA GLU A 62 4.09 -8.94 -7.18
C GLU A 62 3.59 -9.60 -8.46
N ARG A 63 2.28 -9.67 -8.65
CA ARG A 63 1.65 -10.17 -9.88
C ARG A 63 1.95 -9.30 -11.10
N ALA A 64 2.36 -8.05 -10.92
CA ALA A 64 2.85 -7.17 -11.98
C ALA A 64 4.36 -7.32 -12.26
N GLY A 65 5.03 -8.25 -11.58
CA GLY A 65 6.46 -8.53 -11.73
C GLY A 65 7.36 -7.51 -11.03
N LEU A 66 6.85 -6.80 -10.02
CA LEU A 66 7.61 -5.90 -9.16
C LEU A 66 7.61 -6.43 -7.72
N THR A 67 8.30 -5.74 -6.82
CA THR A 67 8.38 -6.10 -5.41
C THR A 67 7.99 -4.92 -4.53
N ARG A 68 7.92 -5.14 -3.21
CA ARG A 68 7.73 -4.04 -2.25
C ARG A 68 8.81 -2.95 -2.36
N ASP A 69 10.02 -3.28 -2.84
CA ASP A 69 11.14 -2.34 -2.93
C ASP A 69 10.97 -1.36 -4.12
N ASP A 70 10.07 -1.70 -5.04
CA ASP A 70 9.65 -0.84 -6.15
C ASP A 70 8.48 0.09 -5.77
N VAL A 71 7.93 -0.04 -4.56
CA VAL A 71 6.89 0.87 -4.06
C VAL A 71 7.50 2.24 -3.83
N VAL A 72 6.97 3.24 -4.52
CA VAL A 72 7.44 4.63 -4.43
C VAL A 72 6.48 5.51 -3.63
N ARG A 73 5.20 5.10 -3.51
CA ARG A 73 4.18 5.84 -2.77
C ARG A 73 3.20 4.91 -2.07
N THR A 74 2.85 5.29 -0.85
CA THR A 74 1.73 4.74 -0.09
C THR A 74 0.78 5.86 0.32
N ARG A 75 -0.53 5.61 0.28
CA ARG A 75 -1.52 6.44 0.98
C ARG A 75 -2.36 5.55 1.88
N TYR A 76 -2.74 6.06 3.03
CA TYR A 76 -3.70 5.37 3.89
C TYR A 76 -4.78 6.32 4.39
N TYR A 77 -6.00 5.81 4.44
CA TYR A 77 -7.20 6.52 4.86
C TYR A 77 -7.71 5.87 6.14
N VAL A 78 -7.87 6.63 7.21
CA VAL A 78 -8.38 6.15 8.50
C VAL A 78 -9.70 6.80 8.83
N VAL A 79 -10.59 6.10 9.51
CA VAL A 79 -11.90 6.64 9.94
C VAL A 79 -11.83 7.40 11.27
N ASP A 80 -10.79 7.16 12.06
CA ASP A 80 -10.55 7.79 13.37
C ASP A 80 -9.06 8.20 13.48
N PRO A 81 -8.73 9.41 13.97
CA PRO A 81 -7.34 9.84 14.12
C PRO A 81 -6.52 8.98 15.09
N SER A 82 -7.14 8.34 16.07
CA SER A 82 -6.44 7.44 17.01
C SER A 82 -5.80 6.24 16.31
N HIS A 83 -6.21 5.92 15.08
CA HIS A 83 -5.66 4.80 14.32
C HIS A 83 -4.32 5.10 13.63
N TYR A 84 -3.88 6.37 13.58
CA TYR A 84 -2.65 6.77 12.85
C TYR A 84 -1.41 5.97 13.28
N ASP A 85 -1.20 5.80 14.59
CA ASP A 85 0.00 5.14 15.12
C ASP A 85 0.01 3.64 14.81
N GLU A 86 -1.14 2.98 14.88
CA GLU A 86 -1.26 1.55 14.57
C GLU A 86 -1.05 1.25 13.08
N VAL A 87 -1.63 2.09 12.20
CA VAL A 87 -1.41 1.99 10.75
C VAL A 87 0.03 2.33 10.40
N GLY A 88 0.62 3.34 11.05
CA GLY A 88 2.02 3.72 10.91
C GLY A 88 2.98 2.59 11.34
N ALA A 89 2.66 1.87 12.42
CA ALA A 89 3.43 0.71 12.86
C ALA A 89 3.35 -0.45 11.84
N ALA A 90 2.17 -0.71 11.27
CA ALA A 90 2.00 -1.69 10.19
C ALA A 90 2.79 -1.29 8.93
N HIS A 91 2.75 -0.01 8.54
CA HIS A 91 3.54 0.51 7.42
C HIS A 91 5.04 0.33 7.66
N ALA A 92 5.54 0.74 8.83
CA ALA A 92 6.95 0.63 9.17
C ALA A 92 7.44 -0.83 9.22
N GLN A 93 6.58 -1.78 9.59
CA GLN A 93 6.91 -3.21 9.54
C GLN A 93 7.24 -3.68 8.11
N LEU A 94 6.64 -3.06 7.09
CA LEU A 94 6.80 -3.44 5.69
C LEU A 94 7.84 -2.58 4.94
N PHE A 95 7.89 -1.29 5.24
CA PHE A 95 8.57 -0.29 4.41
C PHE A 95 9.73 0.45 5.09
N ARG A 96 10.15 0.09 6.31
CA ARG A 96 11.24 0.79 7.03
C ARG A 96 12.53 0.96 6.22
N HIS A 97 12.85 -0.03 5.39
CA HIS A 97 14.02 -0.01 4.50
C HIS A 97 13.74 0.62 3.14
N VAL A 98 12.51 0.50 2.63
CA VAL A 98 12.11 1.02 1.31
C VAL A 98 11.88 2.54 1.34
N ARG A 99 11.21 3.02 2.41
CA ARG A 99 10.87 4.43 2.66
C ARG A 99 10.16 5.13 1.47
N PRO A 100 9.01 4.61 0.98
CA PRO A 100 8.21 5.31 -0.02
C PRO A 100 7.68 6.63 0.54
N VAL A 101 7.33 7.57 -0.34
CA VAL A 101 6.58 8.76 0.11
C VAL A 101 5.24 8.32 0.67
N CYS A 102 4.78 8.94 1.76
CA CYS A 102 3.61 8.48 2.49
C CYS A 102 2.65 9.64 2.80
N THR A 103 1.35 9.41 2.58
CA THR A 103 0.28 10.32 3.01
C THR A 103 -0.71 9.57 3.88
N GLY A 104 -1.08 10.14 5.03
CA GLY A 104 -2.15 9.64 5.88
C GLY A 104 -3.29 10.65 5.98
N VAL A 105 -4.53 10.21 5.76
CA VAL A 105 -5.71 11.11 5.73
C VAL A 105 -6.83 10.53 6.59
N GLN A 106 -7.48 11.36 7.40
CA GLN A 106 -8.72 10.99 8.06
C GLN A 106 -9.89 11.21 7.08
N VAL A 107 -10.73 10.20 6.92
CA VAL A 107 -11.96 10.25 6.12
C VAL A 107 -13.20 10.07 7.00
N ALA A 108 -14.37 10.48 6.50
CA ALA A 108 -15.62 10.38 7.24
C ALA A 108 -16.11 8.93 7.44
N GLY A 109 -15.66 7.99 6.60
CA GLY A 109 -16.05 6.59 6.63
C GLY A 109 -15.58 5.85 5.39
N LEU A 110 -15.68 4.51 5.43
CA LEU A 110 -15.40 3.60 4.31
C LEU A 110 -16.68 2.87 3.89
N ILE A 111 -16.61 2.10 2.80
CA ILE A 111 -17.78 1.45 2.20
C ILE A 111 -18.53 0.49 3.15
N ASP A 112 -17.80 -0.19 4.04
CA ASP A 112 -18.34 -0.99 5.13
C ASP A 112 -17.88 -0.40 6.46
N PRO A 113 -18.78 -0.14 7.43
CA PRO A 113 -18.44 0.50 8.70
C PRO A 113 -17.49 -0.34 9.58
N ARG A 114 -17.31 -1.63 9.28
CA ARG A 114 -16.33 -2.51 9.96
C ARG A 114 -14.90 -2.29 9.47
N MET A 115 -14.72 -1.60 8.34
CA MET A 115 -13.41 -1.23 7.80
C MET A 115 -12.91 0.03 8.51
N LEU A 116 -11.72 -0.06 9.10
CA LEU A 116 -11.11 1.02 9.86
C LEU A 116 -10.02 1.77 9.09
N VAL A 117 -9.52 1.14 8.02
CA VAL A 117 -8.44 1.64 7.18
C VAL A 117 -8.57 1.16 5.74
N GLU A 118 -8.21 2.03 4.80
CA GLU A 118 -8.01 1.70 3.38
C GLU A 118 -6.61 2.13 2.95
N ILE A 119 -5.94 1.32 2.13
CA ILE A 119 -4.54 1.49 1.71
C ILE A 119 -4.44 1.57 0.19
N GLU A 120 -3.71 2.56 -0.31
CA GLU A 120 -3.26 2.63 -1.71
C GLU A 120 -1.75 2.50 -1.80
N VAL A 121 -1.31 1.83 -2.88
CA VAL A 121 0.10 1.64 -3.21
C VAL A 121 0.33 1.97 -4.68
N GLU A 122 1.41 2.69 -4.97
CA GLU A 122 1.94 2.86 -6.31
C GLU A 122 3.38 2.37 -6.35
N ALA A 123 3.67 1.47 -7.29
CA ALA A 123 5.01 0.98 -7.57
C ALA A 123 5.50 1.47 -8.94
N TYR A 124 6.81 1.59 -9.06
CA TYR A 124 7.47 2.09 -10.26
C TYR A 124 8.65 1.19 -10.60
N ARG A 125 8.61 0.62 -11.81
CA ARG A 125 9.74 -0.09 -12.40
C ARG A 125 10.85 0.92 -12.67
N ARG A 126 11.91 0.88 -11.85
CA ARG A 126 13.07 1.76 -12.05
C ARG A 126 13.73 1.45 -13.39
N ASP A 127 14.02 2.49 -14.13
CA ASP A 127 14.98 2.44 -15.22
C ASP A 127 16.38 2.64 -14.65
N GLU A 128 17.37 1.90 -15.13
CA GLU A 128 18.75 1.98 -14.61
C GLU A 128 19.39 3.37 -14.79
N GLN A 129 18.80 4.22 -15.64
CA GLN A 129 19.33 5.55 -15.95
C GLN A 129 18.77 6.71 -15.11
N VAL A 130 17.91 6.47 -14.11
CA VAL A 130 17.40 7.56 -13.25
C VAL A 130 18.53 8.07 -12.33
N PRO A 131 18.99 9.33 -12.49
CA PRO A 131 20.08 9.85 -11.67
C PRO A 131 19.64 10.01 -10.21
N ALA A 132 20.56 9.75 -9.29
CA ALA A 132 20.32 9.95 -7.86
C ALA A 132 19.93 11.42 -7.56
N PRO A 133 19.09 11.66 -6.53
CA PRO A 133 18.78 13.02 -6.11
C PRO A 133 20.06 13.81 -5.82
N ARG A 134 20.17 15.02 -6.39
CA ARG A 134 21.32 15.89 -6.15
C ARG A 134 21.31 16.39 -4.71
N GLY A 135 22.43 16.26 -4.00
CA GLY A 135 22.67 16.94 -2.72
C GLY A 135 22.15 16.24 -1.47
N LEU A 136 21.87 14.93 -1.50
CA LEU A 136 21.66 14.17 -0.26
C LEU A 136 23.00 14.01 0.48
N PRO A 137 23.07 14.29 1.79
CA PRO A 137 24.23 13.89 2.59
C PRO A 137 24.37 12.36 2.53
N GLU A 138 25.60 11.85 2.45
CA GLU A 138 25.84 10.41 2.57
C GLU A 138 25.20 9.90 3.87
N GLU A 139 24.50 8.77 3.80
CA GLU A 139 23.96 8.16 5.02
C GLU A 139 25.12 7.96 6.01
N PRO A 140 25.00 8.42 7.26
CA PRO A 140 26.04 8.17 8.25
C PRO A 140 26.21 6.66 8.35
N GLN A 141 27.40 6.18 7.99
CA GLN A 141 27.78 4.79 8.18
C GLN A 141 27.58 4.48 9.65
N GLY A 142 26.63 3.59 9.96
CA GLY A 142 26.16 3.37 11.32
C GLY A 142 27.32 3.15 12.29
N GLU A 143 27.54 4.10 13.18
CA GLU A 143 28.33 3.86 14.38
C GLU A 143 27.60 2.78 15.18
N GLY A 144 28.26 1.64 15.35
CA GLY A 144 27.74 0.51 16.09
C GLY A 144 27.23 0.94 17.46
N VAL A 145 25.93 0.78 17.66
CA VAL A 145 25.31 0.84 18.98
C VAL A 145 25.90 -0.32 19.78
N ARG A 146 26.75 0.01 20.75
CA ARG A 146 27.21 -0.89 21.81
C ARG A 146 26.07 -1.15 22.79
#